data_AF-A0A8C2QG48-F1
#
_entry.id   AF-A0A8C2QG48-F1
#
_cell.length_a   1.000
_cell.length_b   1.000
_cell.length_c   1.000
_cell.angle_alpha   90.00
_cell.angle_beta   90.00
_cell.angle_gamma   90.00
#
_symmetry.space_group_name_H-M   'P 1'
#
loop_
_entity.id
_entity.type
_entity.pdbx_description
1 polymer ?
#
loop_
_entity_poly.entity_id
_entity_poly.type
_entity_poly.pdbx_seq_one_letter_code
_entity_poly.pdbx_strand_id
1 'polypeptide(L)'
;MCNNECDASTPELAHPPELMFDFEGRHPSTFWQSATWKEYPKPLQVNITLSWSKTIELTDNIVITFESGRPDQMILEKSLDYGRTWQPYQYYATDCLDAFHMDPKSVKDLSQHSVLEIICTEEYSTGYSTNSKIIHFEIKDRFAFFAGPRLRNMASLYGQLDTTKKLRDFFTVTDLRIRLLRPAVGEIFVDELHLARYFYAISDIKVRGRCKCNLHATVCVYDNSKLTCECEHNTTGPDCGKCKKNYQGRPWSPGSYLPIPKGTANTCIPSISSIGNCECFGHSNRCSYIDLLNTVICVSCKHNTRGQHCELCRLGYFRNASAQLDDENVCIANVCDNELLHCQNGGTCHNNVRCLCPAAYTGILCEKPRCEEAGSCSSDSGQGAPLRGSPALLLLTLLLGTASPLVF
;
A
#
# COMPACT_ATOMS: atom_id res chain seq x y z
N MET A 1 34.13 48.03 -7.00
CA MET A 1 33.40 48.79 -5.96
C MET A 1 32.49 47.78 -5.28
N CYS A 2 32.86 47.27 -4.10
CA CYS A 2 31.92 46.51 -3.28
C CYS A 2 31.08 47.55 -2.56
N ASN A 3 29.86 47.80 -3.04
CA ASN A 3 28.92 48.62 -2.31
C ASN A 3 28.52 47.80 -1.07
N ASN A 4 28.96 48.24 0.11
CA ASN A 4 28.61 47.60 1.39
C ASN A 4 27.21 48.01 1.88
N GLU A 5 26.39 48.53 0.97
CA GLU A 5 25.05 49.03 1.25
C GLU A 5 24.02 48.02 0.75
N CYS A 6 23.14 47.62 1.67
CA CYS A 6 21.98 46.78 1.37
C CYS A 6 20.74 47.67 1.39
N ASP A 7 20.07 47.78 0.25
CA ASP A 7 18.89 48.62 0.07
C ASP A 7 17.83 47.88 -0.74
N ALA A 8 16.72 47.52 -0.08
CA ALA A 8 15.62 46.80 -0.70
C ALA A 8 14.87 47.62 -1.76
N SER A 9 15.03 48.96 -1.78
CA SER A 9 14.42 49.82 -2.78
C SER A 9 15.23 49.93 -4.08
N THR A 10 16.50 49.56 -4.03
CA THR A 10 17.42 49.61 -5.18
C THR A 10 17.73 48.19 -5.66
N PRO A 11 17.27 47.77 -6.86
CA PRO A 11 17.41 46.39 -7.33
C PRO A 11 18.83 45.81 -7.31
N GLU A 12 19.84 46.64 -7.56
CA GLU A 12 21.26 46.23 -7.58
C GLU A 12 21.87 46.03 -6.18
N LEU A 13 21.22 46.56 -5.13
CA LEU A 13 21.63 46.50 -3.72
C LEU A 13 20.67 45.64 -2.88
N ALA A 14 19.62 45.11 -3.50
CA ALA A 14 18.60 44.32 -2.84
C ALA A 14 19.01 42.85 -2.78
N HIS A 15 18.73 42.22 -1.64
CA HIS A 15 19.00 40.80 -1.39
C HIS A 15 17.71 40.04 -1.03
N PRO A 16 16.72 39.98 -1.94
CA PRO A 16 15.40 39.46 -1.61
C PRO A 16 15.37 37.91 -1.62
N PRO A 17 14.33 37.28 -1.06
CA PRO A 17 14.27 35.82 -0.88
C PRO A 17 14.34 35.00 -2.17
N GLU A 18 13.94 35.58 -3.31
CA GLU A 18 13.96 34.93 -4.62
C GLU A 18 15.37 34.54 -5.05
N LEU A 19 16.39 35.23 -4.53
CA LEU A 19 17.79 34.92 -4.80
C LEU A 19 18.26 33.61 -4.16
N MET A 20 17.48 32.97 -3.28
CA MET A 20 17.78 31.63 -2.76
C MET A 20 17.43 30.50 -3.75
N PHE A 21 16.76 30.81 -4.87
CA PHE A 21 16.28 29.82 -5.85
C PHE A 21 16.64 30.19 -7.29
N ASP A 22 17.53 31.15 -7.49
CA ASP A 22 17.97 31.55 -8.81
C ASP A 22 19.01 30.56 -9.37
N PHE A 23 19.62 30.90 -10.51
CA PHE A 23 20.59 30.02 -11.15
C PHE A 23 21.95 30.07 -10.43
N GLU A 24 22.35 28.94 -9.85
CA GLU A 24 23.67 28.77 -9.21
C GLU A 24 24.84 29.03 -10.18
N GLY A 25 25.95 29.56 -9.67
CA GLY A 25 27.18 29.74 -10.43
C GLY A 25 27.29 31.08 -11.17
N ARG A 26 26.44 32.06 -10.82
CA ARG A 26 26.63 33.46 -11.22
C ARG A 26 27.90 34.04 -10.59
N HIS A 27 28.56 34.92 -11.34
CA HIS A 27 29.69 35.70 -10.87
C HIS A 27 29.41 37.18 -11.15
N PRO A 28 29.18 38.02 -10.11
CA PRO A 28 29.22 37.70 -8.68
C PRO A 28 28.06 36.78 -8.22
N SER A 29 28.22 36.12 -7.06
CA SER A 29 27.16 35.32 -6.46
C SER A 29 26.00 36.23 -6.01
N THR A 30 24.79 35.77 -6.25
CA THR A 30 23.55 36.36 -5.73
C THR A 30 23.18 35.63 -4.44
N PHE A 31 22.53 36.34 -3.51
CA PHE A 31 22.11 35.77 -2.23
C PHE A 31 21.00 36.60 -1.60
N TRP A 32 20.12 35.92 -0.88
CA TRP A 32 19.24 36.56 0.09
C TRP A 32 20.04 36.95 1.34
N GLN A 33 19.67 38.05 1.98
CA GLN A 33 20.29 38.52 3.22
C GLN A 33 19.24 38.88 4.27
N SER A 34 19.47 38.48 5.52
CA SER A 34 18.66 38.95 6.65
C SER A 34 19.02 40.39 7.06
N ALA A 35 18.22 40.95 7.98
CA ALA A 35 18.67 42.07 8.79
C ALA A 35 19.91 41.69 9.62
N THR A 36 20.69 42.68 10.02
CA THR A 36 21.87 42.50 10.87
C THR A 36 21.49 42.38 12.35
N TRP A 37 22.40 41.84 13.18
CA TRP A 37 22.15 41.56 14.59
C TRP A 37 22.23 42.80 15.51
N LYS A 38 21.70 43.95 15.06
CA LYS A 38 21.76 45.23 15.78
C LYS A 38 21.09 45.22 17.16
N GLU A 39 20.13 44.31 17.39
CA GLU A 39 19.40 44.19 18.66
C GLU A 39 20.07 43.23 19.67
N TYR A 40 21.33 42.83 19.46
CA TYR A 40 22.08 42.01 20.42
C TYR A 40 22.00 42.61 21.85
N PRO A 41 21.77 41.80 22.91
CA PRO A 41 21.82 40.34 22.98
C PRO A 41 20.54 39.59 22.58
N LYS A 42 19.49 40.28 22.11
CA LYS A 42 18.26 39.61 21.66
C LYS A 42 18.57 38.71 20.46
N PRO A 43 18.19 37.43 20.45
CA PRO A 43 18.54 36.51 19.36
C PRO A 43 18.05 36.98 17.98
N LEU A 44 18.92 36.91 16.97
CA LEU A 44 18.54 37.13 15.57
C LEU A 44 17.91 35.84 15.03
N GLN A 45 16.60 35.69 15.20
CA GLN A 45 15.87 34.52 14.72
C GLN A 45 15.25 34.78 13.34
N VAL A 46 15.50 33.88 12.39
CA VAL A 46 14.90 33.95 11.05
C VAL A 46 14.28 32.60 10.69
N ASN A 47 13.05 32.64 10.16
CA ASN A 47 12.34 31.46 9.68
C ASN A 47 12.16 31.55 8.17
N ILE A 48 12.68 30.56 7.44
CA ILE A 48 12.47 30.41 6.00
C ILE A 48 11.58 29.20 5.80
N THR A 49 10.41 29.40 5.20
CA THR A 49 9.41 28.34 4.99
C THR A 49 9.24 28.08 3.51
N LEU A 50 9.34 26.81 3.12
CA LEU A 50 9.16 26.31 1.76
C LEU A 50 7.89 25.48 1.73
N SER A 51 6.93 25.88 0.89
CA SER A 51 5.61 25.25 0.81
C SER A 51 5.29 24.86 -0.63
N TRP A 52 5.01 23.58 -0.87
CA TRP A 52 4.75 23.08 -2.22
C TRP A 52 3.27 22.90 -2.56
N SER A 53 2.36 23.14 -1.60
CA SER A 53 0.92 22.88 -1.75
C SER A 53 0.60 21.47 -2.29
N LYS A 54 1.53 20.54 -2.09
CA LYS A 54 1.52 19.15 -2.57
C LYS A 54 2.45 18.34 -1.70
N THR A 55 2.09 17.07 -1.49
CA THR A 55 2.95 16.13 -0.77
C THR A 55 4.06 15.63 -1.69
N ILE A 56 5.30 15.76 -1.24
CA ILE A 56 6.54 15.41 -1.97
C ILE A 56 7.28 14.32 -1.21
N GLU A 57 7.84 13.36 -1.94
CA GLU A 57 8.81 12.39 -1.44
C GLU A 57 10.21 12.84 -1.87
N LEU A 58 11.09 13.10 -0.89
CA LEU A 58 12.45 13.54 -1.14
C LEU A 58 13.29 12.39 -1.74
N THR A 59 14.10 12.72 -2.74
CA THR A 59 14.87 11.73 -3.52
C THR A 59 16.38 11.97 -3.50
N ASP A 60 16.81 13.14 -3.01
CA ASP A 60 18.21 13.54 -2.91
C ASP A 60 18.41 14.33 -1.61
N ASN A 61 19.66 14.64 -1.26
CA ASN A 61 19.96 15.47 -0.10
C ASN A 61 19.31 16.86 -0.23
N ILE A 62 18.89 17.44 0.89
CA ILE A 62 18.61 18.89 0.93
C ILE A 62 19.96 19.59 1.09
N VAL A 63 20.20 20.61 0.25
CA VAL A 63 21.46 21.36 0.24
C VAL A 63 21.14 22.83 0.44
N ILE A 64 21.81 23.45 1.41
CA ILE A 64 21.71 24.89 1.69
C ILE A 64 23.11 25.46 1.56
N THR A 65 23.28 26.42 0.66
CA THR A 65 24.55 27.12 0.43
C THR A 65 24.45 28.51 1.02
N PHE A 66 25.31 28.81 1.98
CA PHE A 66 25.40 30.13 2.61
C PHE A 66 26.42 31.00 1.87
N GLU A 67 26.13 32.29 1.75
CA GLU A 67 27.14 33.28 1.40
C GLU A 67 27.85 33.80 2.67
N SER A 68 27.11 33.95 3.77
CA SER A 68 27.65 34.21 5.10
C SER A 68 28.35 32.97 5.67
N GLY A 69 28.89 33.09 6.89
CA GLY A 69 29.21 31.90 7.67
C GLY A 69 27.95 31.06 7.94
N ARG A 70 28.13 29.74 8.06
CA ARG A 70 27.06 28.81 8.46
C ARG A 70 26.62 29.12 9.90
N PRO A 71 25.32 29.08 10.21
CA PRO A 71 24.80 29.41 11.54
C PRO A 71 25.47 28.59 12.65
N ASP A 72 25.75 29.23 13.78
CA ASP A 72 26.20 28.53 14.99
C ASP A 72 25.08 27.63 15.55
N GLN A 73 23.81 27.99 15.31
CA GLN A 73 22.64 27.21 15.71
C GLN A 73 21.53 27.34 14.65
N MET A 74 21.04 26.20 14.15
CA MET A 74 19.86 26.13 13.28
C MET A 74 19.10 24.81 13.43
N ILE A 75 17.82 24.84 13.06
CA ILE A 75 16.93 23.68 13.05
C ILE A 75 16.31 23.55 11.66
N LEU A 76 16.37 22.36 11.08
CA LEU A 76 15.53 21.98 9.96
C LEU A 76 14.30 21.26 10.49
N GLU A 77 13.12 21.75 10.15
CA GLU A 77 11.83 21.15 10.51
C GLU A 77 11.05 20.81 9.24
N LYS A 78 10.12 19.87 9.39
CA LYS A 78 9.20 19.50 8.31
C LYS A 78 7.75 19.45 8.79
N SER A 79 6.86 19.62 7.83
CA SER A 79 5.41 19.47 8.00
C SER A 79 4.89 18.34 7.11
N LEU A 80 3.91 17.60 7.61
CA LEU A 80 3.17 16.57 6.87
C LEU A 80 1.71 16.97 6.61
N ASP A 81 1.30 18.17 7.03
CA ASP A 81 -0.09 18.60 7.05
C ASP A 81 -0.28 20.07 6.59
N TYR A 82 0.55 20.50 5.63
CA TYR A 82 0.46 21.83 4.99
C TYR A 82 0.69 22.99 5.97
N GLY A 83 1.69 22.84 6.84
CA GLY A 83 2.23 23.88 7.71
C GLY A 83 1.49 24.04 9.04
N ARG A 84 0.52 23.16 9.33
CA ARG A 84 -0.28 23.22 10.56
C ARG A 84 0.51 22.71 11.76
N THR A 85 1.24 21.61 11.59
CA THR A 85 2.14 21.07 12.60
C THR A 85 3.54 20.93 12.06
N TRP A 86 4.51 21.13 12.95
CA TRP A 86 5.93 21.11 12.62
C TRP A 86 6.63 20.12 13.52
N GLN A 87 7.48 19.28 12.92
CA GLN A 87 8.33 18.36 13.65
C GLN A 87 9.80 18.62 13.28
N PRO A 88 10.72 18.52 14.24
CA PRO A 88 12.15 18.56 13.97
C PRO A 88 12.55 17.48 12.97
N TYR A 89 13.41 17.85 12.04
CA TYR A 89 13.98 16.96 11.04
C TYR A 89 15.48 16.75 11.26
N GLN A 90 16.20 17.81 11.64
CA GLN A 90 17.59 17.76 12.11
C GLN A 90 17.98 19.04 12.86
N TYR A 91 18.86 18.90 13.84
CA TYR A 91 19.48 20.01 14.55
C TYR A 91 20.93 20.20 14.10
N TYR A 92 21.39 21.45 14.06
CA TYR A 92 22.76 21.80 13.72
C TYR A 92 23.23 22.85 14.72
N ALA A 93 24.35 22.57 15.39
CA ALA A 93 24.95 23.48 16.36
C ALA A 93 26.47 23.41 16.28
N THR A 94 27.17 24.41 16.81
CA THR A 94 28.62 24.32 17.10
C THR A 94 28.89 23.47 18.34
N ASP A 95 27.95 23.47 19.29
CA ASP A 95 27.92 22.59 20.48
C ASP A 95 26.48 22.09 20.66
N CYS A 96 26.27 20.81 20.36
CA CYS A 96 24.94 20.19 20.41
C CYS A 96 24.40 20.01 21.83
N LEU A 97 25.29 19.81 22.82
CA LEU A 97 24.92 19.62 24.21
C LEU A 97 24.44 20.94 24.84
N ASP A 98 25.15 22.03 24.56
CA ASP A 98 24.77 23.38 25.01
C ASP A 98 23.49 23.85 24.32
N ALA A 99 23.42 23.77 22.99
CA ALA A 99 22.32 24.36 22.22
C ALA A 99 21.00 23.60 22.33
N PHE A 100 21.04 22.26 22.31
CA PHE A 100 19.85 21.42 22.18
C PHE A 100 19.78 20.27 23.19
N HIS A 101 20.76 20.15 24.09
CA HIS A 101 20.86 19.05 25.06
C HIS A 101 20.86 17.67 24.39
N MET A 102 21.58 17.57 23.26
CA MET A 102 21.73 16.34 22.48
C MET A 102 23.20 16.00 22.30
N ASP A 103 23.55 14.71 22.36
CA ASP A 103 24.88 14.27 21.95
C ASP A 103 25.07 14.48 20.44
N PRO A 104 26.25 14.97 20.01
CA PRO A 104 26.54 15.13 18.59
C PRO A 104 26.63 13.77 17.90
N LYS A 105 25.96 13.64 16.75
CA LYS A 105 25.97 12.43 15.90
C LYS A 105 26.01 12.81 14.43
N SER A 106 26.67 11.99 13.61
CA SER A 106 26.57 12.01 12.15
C SER A 106 25.57 10.95 11.66
N VAL A 107 25.04 11.12 10.45
CA VAL A 107 24.19 10.10 9.82
C VAL A 107 24.95 8.77 9.65
N LYS A 108 26.28 8.82 9.53
CA LYS A 108 27.15 7.64 9.45
C LYS A 108 27.17 6.79 10.73
N ASP A 109 26.83 7.39 11.87
CA ASP A 109 26.77 6.71 13.17
C ASP A 109 25.43 6.00 13.41
N LEU A 110 24.45 6.20 12.50
CA LEU A 110 23.15 5.55 12.58
C LEU A 110 23.20 4.10 12.10
N SER A 111 22.11 3.38 12.35
CA SER A 111 21.87 2.01 11.90
C SER A 111 20.56 1.91 11.13
N GLN A 112 20.29 0.75 10.52
CA GLN A 112 18.99 0.48 9.89
C GLN A 112 17.81 0.66 10.85
N HIS A 113 17.98 0.41 12.15
CA HIS A 113 16.94 0.55 13.16
C HIS A 113 16.78 1.98 13.68
N SER A 114 17.84 2.79 13.65
CA SER A 114 17.85 4.19 14.10
C SER A 114 17.87 5.19 12.94
N VAL A 115 17.66 4.75 11.71
CA VAL A 115 17.68 5.62 10.51
C VAL A 115 16.63 6.74 10.53
N LEU A 116 15.63 6.66 11.40
CA LEU A 116 14.58 7.66 11.60
C LEU A 116 14.86 8.61 12.78
N GLU A 117 15.95 8.39 13.50
CA GLU A 117 16.35 9.21 14.63
C GLU A 117 16.68 10.63 14.15
N ILE A 118 16.14 11.60 14.88
CA ILE A 118 16.47 13.01 14.73
C ILE A 118 17.74 13.25 15.54
N ILE A 119 18.76 13.76 14.87
CA ILE A 119 20.09 13.98 15.45
C ILE A 119 20.42 15.46 15.53
N CYS A 120 21.43 15.78 16.35
CA CYS A 120 22.16 17.03 16.27
C CYS A 120 23.56 16.76 15.71
N THR A 121 24.01 17.56 14.75
CA THR A 121 25.35 17.44 14.15
C THR A 121 26.15 18.72 14.26
N GLU A 122 27.44 18.57 14.56
CA GLU A 122 28.42 19.66 14.62
C GLU A 122 29.27 19.76 13.33
N GLU A 123 29.13 18.79 12.41
CA GLU A 123 29.89 18.68 11.15
C GLU A 123 29.68 19.91 10.25
N TYR A 124 28.50 20.54 10.34
CA TYR A 124 28.11 21.66 9.49
C TYR A 124 28.21 23.04 10.13
N SER A 125 28.56 23.13 11.40
CA SER A 125 28.63 24.41 12.12
C SER A 125 30.06 24.76 12.51
N THR A 126 30.98 23.78 12.53
CA THR A 126 32.40 24.00 12.82
C THR A 126 33.16 24.49 11.59
N GLY A 127 34.13 25.40 11.79
CA GLY A 127 34.91 26.04 10.71
C GLY A 127 35.88 25.12 9.95
N TYR A 128 36.03 23.85 10.34
CA TYR A 128 37.04 22.92 9.80
C TYR A 128 36.63 22.15 8.54
N SER A 129 35.41 22.34 8.03
CA SER A 129 34.91 21.59 6.86
C SER A 129 35.40 22.14 5.52
N THR A 130 35.79 21.25 4.61
CA THR A 130 36.33 21.55 3.26
C THR A 130 35.35 22.27 2.33
N ASN A 131 34.05 22.23 2.64
CA ASN A 131 32.98 22.97 1.96
C ASN A 131 32.30 23.93 2.97
N SER A 132 33.07 24.90 3.49
CA SER A 132 32.73 25.74 4.65
C SER A 132 31.46 26.59 4.55
N LYS A 133 30.79 26.60 3.39
CA LYS A 133 29.55 27.34 3.12
C LYS A 133 28.31 26.45 2.98
N ILE A 134 28.47 25.12 2.86
CA ILE A 134 27.37 24.20 2.51
C ILE A 134 26.91 23.41 3.74
N ILE A 135 25.60 23.24 3.86
CA ILE A 135 24.95 22.34 4.82
C ILE A 135 24.16 21.29 4.05
N HIS A 136 24.31 20.04 4.45
CA HIS A 136 23.54 18.93 3.91
C HIS A 136 22.57 18.37 4.95
N PHE A 137 21.42 17.91 4.45
CA PHE A 137 20.59 16.92 5.11
C PHE A 137 20.67 15.62 4.30
N GLU A 138 21.30 14.59 4.86
CA GLU A 138 21.87 13.46 4.13
C GLU A 138 20.88 12.32 3.89
N ILE A 139 19.91 12.57 3.02
CA ILE A 139 18.89 11.59 2.61
C ILE A 139 19.50 10.37 1.92
N LYS A 140 20.50 10.58 1.05
CA LYS A 140 21.16 9.50 0.32
C LYS A 140 21.95 8.56 1.24
N ASP A 141 22.54 9.09 2.28
CA ASP A 141 23.23 8.28 3.29
C ASP A 141 22.22 7.44 4.08
N ARG A 142 21.04 8.00 4.37
CA ARG A 142 19.92 7.23 4.97
C ARG A 142 19.39 6.14 4.02
N PHE A 143 19.30 6.39 2.72
CA PHE A 143 18.95 5.36 1.73
C PHE A 143 20.04 4.28 1.60
N ALA A 144 21.31 4.64 1.77
CA ALA A 144 22.43 3.72 1.63
C ALA A 144 22.39 2.59 2.67
N PHE A 145 21.76 2.79 3.84
CA PHE A 145 21.53 1.70 4.80
C PHE A 145 20.72 0.53 4.22
N PHE A 146 19.85 0.78 3.23
CA PHE A 146 19.00 -0.25 2.61
C PHE A 146 19.44 -0.61 1.19
N ALA A 147 19.93 0.36 0.43
CA ALA A 147 20.34 0.19 -0.97
C ALA A 147 21.85 -0.08 -1.17
N GLY A 148 22.64 -0.01 -0.10
CA GLY A 148 24.10 -0.04 -0.11
C GLY A 148 24.74 1.31 -0.48
N PRO A 149 26.06 1.49 -0.28
CA PRO A 149 26.76 2.77 -0.40
C PRO A 149 26.67 3.43 -1.79
N ARG A 150 26.52 2.63 -2.84
CA ARG A 150 26.39 3.11 -4.23
C ARG A 150 24.93 3.19 -4.71
N LEU A 151 23.96 2.99 -3.81
CA LEU A 151 22.53 2.98 -4.12
C LEU A 151 22.18 2.04 -5.28
N ARG A 152 22.79 0.83 -5.31
CA ARG A 152 22.57 -0.15 -6.39
C ARG A 152 21.44 -1.12 -6.06
N ASN A 153 21.22 -1.43 -4.78
CA ASN A 153 20.19 -2.36 -4.35
C ASN A 153 18.84 -1.65 -4.12
N MET A 154 18.30 -1.05 -5.17
CA MET A 154 17.01 -0.33 -5.13
C MET A 154 15.84 -1.25 -4.76
N ALA A 155 15.90 -2.52 -5.14
CA ALA A 155 14.91 -3.52 -4.75
C ALA A 155 14.77 -3.64 -3.22
N SER A 156 15.90 -3.71 -2.50
CA SER A 156 15.91 -3.73 -1.04
C SER A 156 15.32 -2.44 -0.45
N LEU A 157 15.73 -1.26 -0.92
CA LEU A 157 15.22 0.02 -0.45
C LEU A 157 13.70 0.15 -0.65
N TYR A 158 13.19 -0.17 -1.83
CA TYR A 158 11.76 -0.11 -2.10
C TYR A 158 10.96 -1.11 -1.24
N GLY A 159 11.48 -2.33 -1.05
CA GLY A 159 10.87 -3.28 -0.12
C GLY A 159 10.82 -2.76 1.33
N GLN A 160 11.87 -2.07 1.78
CA GLN A 160 11.92 -1.48 3.12
C GLN A 160 11.00 -0.26 3.24
N LEU A 161 10.87 0.56 2.19
CA LEU A 161 9.95 1.70 2.18
C LEU A 161 8.47 1.27 2.33
N ASP A 162 8.11 0.10 1.80
CA ASP A 162 6.75 -0.45 1.93
C ASP A 162 6.50 -1.15 3.26
N THR A 163 7.50 -1.87 3.78
CA THR A 163 7.33 -2.75 4.95
C THR A 163 7.72 -2.09 6.28
N THR A 164 8.67 -1.15 6.27
CA THR A 164 9.13 -0.47 7.48
C THR A 164 8.20 0.70 7.83
N LYS A 165 7.61 0.60 9.02
CA LYS A 165 6.70 1.61 9.57
C LYS A 165 7.38 2.99 9.60
N LYS A 166 6.66 4.02 9.13
CA LYS A 166 7.10 5.43 9.08
C LYS A 166 8.31 5.74 8.19
N LEU A 167 8.97 4.75 7.56
CA LEU A 167 10.15 5.01 6.74
C LEU A 167 9.82 5.91 5.54
N ARG A 168 8.76 5.57 4.79
CA ARG A 168 8.29 6.42 3.68
C ARG A 168 7.85 7.81 4.16
N ASP A 169 7.19 7.89 5.31
CA ASP A 169 6.72 9.17 5.87
C ASP A 169 7.90 10.04 6.35
N PHE A 170 9.04 9.45 6.73
CA PHE A 170 10.25 10.19 7.07
C PHE A 170 10.80 10.97 5.87
N PHE A 171 10.73 10.42 4.66
CA PHE A 171 11.13 11.11 3.42
C PHE A 171 9.98 11.88 2.76
N THR A 172 8.79 11.86 3.35
CA THR A 172 7.65 12.65 2.89
C THR A 172 7.66 14.02 3.56
N VAL A 173 7.36 15.07 2.79
CA VAL A 173 7.16 16.45 3.26
C VAL A 173 6.02 17.14 2.50
N THR A 174 5.35 18.08 3.16
CA THR A 174 4.46 19.07 2.50
C THR A 174 5.07 20.47 2.56
N ASP A 175 5.84 20.74 3.62
CA ASP A 175 6.58 21.98 3.81
C ASP A 175 7.87 21.69 4.58
N LEU A 176 8.87 22.55 4.37
CA LEU A 176 10.11 22.60 5.13
C LEU A 176 10.23 23.96 5.80
N ARG A 177 10.78 24.00 7.02
CA ARG A 177 11.07 25.24 7.72
C ARG A 177 12.50 25.20 8.25
N ILE A 178 13.30 26.15 7.77
CA ILE A 178 14.66 26.39 8.24
C ILE A 178 14.56 27.48 9.30
N ARG A 179 14.96 27.16 10.52
CA ARG A 179 15.00 28.10 11.65
C ARG A 179 16.44 28.43 11.96
N LEU A 180 16.85 29.63 11.58
CA LEU A 180 18.17 30.18 11.90
C LEU A 180 18.07 30.84 13.29
N LEU A 181 18.86 30.36 14.25
CA LEU A 181 18.73 30.76 15.66
C LEU A 181 19.89 31.63 16.15
N ARG A 182 21.11 31.32 15.68
CA ARG A 182 22.32 32.09 15.98
C ARG A 182 23.24 32.19 14.75
N PRO A 183 23.63 33.38 14.29
CA PRO A 183 24.52 33.54 13.14
C PRO A 183 25.94 33.08 13.48
N ALA A 184 26.77 32.89 12.46
CA ALA A 184 28.17 32.58 12.65
C ALA A 184 28.87 33.73 13.37
N VAL A 185 29.40 33.49 14.57
CA VAL A 185 30.16 34.52 15.30
C VAL A 185 31.65 34.45 14.93
N GLY A 186 32.18 33.26 14.64
CA GLY A 186 33.58 33.02 14.26
C GLY A 186 34.61 33.26 15.38
N GLU A 187 34.17 33.80 16.52
CA GLU A 187 34.94 34.12 17.72
C GLU A 187 34.21 33.58 18.96
N ILE A 188 34.91 33.54 20.09
CA ILE A 188 34.36 33.06 21.38
C ILE A 188 33.25 33.99 21.90
N PHE A 189 33.35 35.29 21.58
CA PHE A 189 32.41 36.31 22.03
C PHE A 189 31.88 37.12 20.85
N VAL A 190 30.70 37.71 21.03
CA VAL A 190 30.12 38.63 20.05
C VAL A 190 30.79 39.99 20.20
N ASP A 191 31.25 40.54 19.08
CA ASP A 191 31.78 41.90 19.04
C ASP A 191 30.63 42.91 18.96
N GLU A 192 30.27 43.45 20.13
CA GLU A 192 29.17 44.41 20.28
C GLU A 192 29.42 45.74 19.56
N LEU A 193 30.68 46.07 19.22
CA LEU A 193 30.99 47.29 18.48
C LEU A 193 30.67 47.16 16.99
N HIS A 194 30.69 45.93 16.46
CA HIS A 194 30.55 45.65 15.03
C HIS A 194 29.38 44.71 14.70
N LEU A 195 28.23 44.89 15.36
CA LEU A 195 27.04 44.03 15.17
C LEU A 195 26.52 43.95 13.73
N ALA A 196 26.86 44.92 12.88
CA ALA A 196 26.51 44.92 11.46
C ALA A 196 27.14 43.75 10.68
N ARG A 197 28.22 43.13 11.18
CA ARG A 197 28.88 41.98 10.54
C ARG A 197 28.14 40.66 10.71
N TYR A 198 27.21 40.59 11.67
CA TYR A 198 26.44 39.39 11.97
C TYR A 198 25.07 39.44 11.29
N PHE A 199 24.91 38.59 10.28
CA PHE A 199 23.67 38.39 9.54
C PHE A 199 23.70 37.00 8.92
N TYR A 200 22.55 36.57 8.38
CA TYR A 200 22.47 35.38 7.55
C TYR A 200 22.44 35.78 6.09
N ALA A 201 23.18 35.05 5.25
CA ALA A 201 23.04 35.15 3.81
C ALA A 201 23.06 33.76 3.17
N ILE A 202 22.05 33.48 2.35
CA ILE A 202 21.87 32.19 1.66
C ILE A 202 21.86 32.45 0.17
N SER A 203 22.76 31.79 -0.55
CA SER A 203 22.89 31.89 -2.00
C SER A 203 22.03 30.88 -2.73
N ASP A 204 21.77 29.71 -2.14
CA ASP A 204 20.98 28.67 -2.83
C ASP A 204 20.38 27.65 -1.85
N ILE A 205 19.15 27.20 -2.16
CA ILE A 205 18.47 26.11 -1.46
C ILE A 205 17.98 25.09 -2.48
N LYS A 206 18.58 23.89 -2.48
CA LYS A 206 18.16 22.77 -3.33
C LYS A 206 17.39 21.74 -2.55
N VAL A 207 16.13 21.55 -2.96
CA VAL A 207 15.27 20.45 -2.50
C VAL A 207 14.86 19.64 -3.72
N ARG A 208 15.28 18.38 -3.78
CA ARG A 208 14.91 17.45 -4.85
C ARG A 208 13.97 16.38 -4.33
N GLY A 209 12.83 16.24 -5.01
CA GLY A 209 11.86 15.21 -4.70
C GLY A 209 10.94 14.93 -5.87
N ARG A 210 10.04 13.97 -5.66
CA ARG A 210 8.99 13.57 -6.58
C ARG A 210 7.62 13.77 -5.93
N CYS A 211 6.59 13.92 -6.74
CA CYS A 211 5.23 13.92 -6.23
C CYS A 211 4.87 12.60 -5.52
N LYS A 212 4.32 12.68 -4.32
CA LYS A 212 3.66 11.54 -3.67
C LYS A 212 2.31 11.28 -4.33
N CYS A 213 2.20 10.24 -5.14
CA CYS A 213 0.92 9.82 -5.75
C CYS A 213 0.46 8.45 -5.24
N ASN A 214 1.01 7.98 -4.12
CA ASN A 214 0.75 6.67 -3.53
C ASN A 214 0.86 5.51 -4.54
N LEU A 215 1.76 5.64 -5.53
CA LEU A 215 1.96 4.71 -6.65
C LEU A 215 0.73 4.49 -7.54
N HIS A 216 -0.19 5.46 -7.60
CA HIS A 216 -1.33 5.47 -8.52
C HIS A 216 -1.28 6.56 -9.59
N ALA A 217 -0.12 7.18 -9.82
CA ALA A 217 0.08 8.06 -10.96
C ALA A 217 1.56 8.03 -11.35
N THR A 218 1.83 8.18 -12.65
CA THR A 218 3.18 8.34 -13.20
C THR A 218 3.55 9.80 -13.42
N VAL A 219 2.54 10.67 -13.58
CA VAL A 219 2.71 12.09 -13.91
C VAL A 219 2.00 12.97 -12.87
N CYS A 220 2.61 14.13 -12.64
CA CYS A 220 2.07 15.22 -11.83
C CYS A 220 1.90 16.44 -12.73
N VAL A 221 0.70 17.03 -12.72
CA VAL A 221 0.36 18.20 -13.52
C VAL A 221 0.24 19.42 -12.62
N TYR A 222 0.79 20.53 -13.10
CA TYR A 222 0.64 21.83 -12.45
C TYR A 222 -0.51 22.57 -13.10
N ASP A 223 -1.64 22.67 -12.40
CA ASP A 223 -2.84 23.34 -12.87
C ASP A 223 -3.31 24.37 -11.84
N ASN A 224 -3.69 25.57 -12.28
CA ASN A 224 -4.22 26.63 -11.42
C ASN A 224 -3.39 26.88 -10.15
N SER A 225 -2.06 27.01 -10.28
CA SER A 225 -1.11 27.17 -9.18
C SER A 225 -1.04 26.01 -8.17
N LYS A 226 -1.54 24.83 -8.55
CA LYS A 226 -1.57 23.64 -7.71
C LYS A 226 -0.98 22.44 -8.45
N LEU A 227 0.00 21.80 -7.83
CA LEU A 227 0.54 20.54 -8.32
C LEU A 227 -0.38 19.40 -7.87
N THR A 228 -0.84 18.55 -8.79
CA THR A 228 -1.71 17.40 -8.50
C THR A 228 -1.33 16.17 -9.31
N CYS A 229 -1.54 14.99 -8.75
CA CYS A 229 -1.31 13.73 -9.46
C CYS A 229 -2.41 13.46 -10.50
N GLU A 230 -2.03 12.97 -11.67
CA GLU A 230 -2.97 12.44 -12.67
C GLU A 230 -3.35 10.99 -12.28
N CYS A 231 -4.37 10.86 -11.43
CA CYS A 231 -4.67 9.59 -10.76
C CYS A 231 -5.23 8.50 -11.69
N GLU A 232 -4.55 7.36 -11.68
CA GLU A 232 -4.93 6.08 -12.29
C GLU A 232 -5.57 5.15 -11.23
N HIS A 233 -5.73 3.86 -11.57
CA HIS A 233 -6.17 2.81 -10.65
C HIS A 233 -7.51 3.10 -9.92
N ASN A 234 -8.40 3.86 -10.57
CA ASN A 234 -9.69 4.31 -10.03
C ASN A 234 -9.59 5.11 -8.71
N THR A 235 -8.46 5.78 -8.52
CA THR A 235 -8.21 6.66 -7.37
C THR A 235 -8.49 8.13 -7.69
N THR A 236 -8.54 8.98 -6.67
CA THR A 236 -8.80 10.41 -6.76
C THR A 236 -8.20 11.17 -5.58
N GLY A 237 -8.20 12.50 -5.65
CA GLY A 237 -7.56 13.40 -4.69
C GLY A 237 -6.15 13.82 -5.11
N PRO A 238 -5.54 14.82 -4.44
CA PRO A 238 -4.27 15.42 -4.84
C PRO A 238 -3.10 14.43 -4.86
N ASP A 239 -3.12 13.45 -3.96
CA ASP A 239 -2.09 12.40 -3.83
C ASP A 239 -2.63 11.00 -4.22
N CYS A 240 -3.79 10.92 -4.87
CA CYS A 240 -4.46 9.64 -5.18
C CYS A 240 -4.78 8.79 -3.94
N GLY A 241 -5.04 9.45 -2.80
CA GLY A 241 -5.24 8.83 -1.49
C GLY A 241 -6.66 8.33 -1.19
N LYS A 242 -7.54 8.28 -2.20
CA LYS A 242 -8.95 7.88 -2.05
C LYS A 242 -9.42 7.14 -3.31
N CYS A 243 -10.38 6.22 -3.16
CA CYS A 243 -11.09 5.64 -4.31
C CYS A 243 -12.18 6.60 -4.85
N LYS A 244 -12.44 6.53 -6.16
CA LYS A 244 -13.56 7.25 -6.82
C LYS A 244 -14.92 6.78 -6.26
N LYS A 245 -15.97 7.61 -6.40
CA LYS A 245 -17.32 7.42 -5.82
C LYS A 245 -18.01 6.07 -6.11
N ASN A 246 -17.61 5.37 -7.18
CA ASN A 246 -18.15 4.06 -7.58
C ASN A 246 -17.12 2.92 -7.49
N TYR A 247 -15.95 3.16 -6.91
CA TYR A 247 -14.86 2.18 -6.83
C TYR A 247 -14.46 1.90 -5.38
N GLN A 248 -15.46 1.85 -4.49
CA GLN A 248 -15.28 1.66 -3.06
C GLN A 248 -15.66 0.23 -2.63
N GLY A 249 -15.60 -0.74 -3.55
CA GLY A 249 -15.89 -2.15 -3.23
C GLY A 249 -14.88 -2.79 -2.27
N ARG A 250 -13.71 -2.15 -2.08
CA ARG A 250 -12.76 -2.45 -1.00
C ARG A 250 -12.17 -1.17 -0.41
N PRO A 251 -11.63 -1.20 0.83
CA PRO A 251 -10.88 -0.08 1.38
C PRO A 251 -9.71 0.32 0.47
N TRP A 252 -9.44 1.62 0.38
CA TRP A 252 -8.28 2.12 -0.36
C TRP A 252 -6.98 1.63 0.29
N SER A 253 -6.01 1.25 -0.54
CA SER A 253 -4.63 1.02 -0.14
C SER A 253 -3.68 1.61 -1.18
N PRO A 254 -2.52 2.15 -0.77
CA PRO A 254 -1.53 2.63 -1.73
C PRO A 254 -1.03 1.46 -2.58
N GLY A 255 -0.49 1.74 -3.77
CA GLY A 255 0.30 0.74 -4.48
C GLY A 255 1.52 0.30 -3.65
N SER A 256 2.10 -0.84 -4.03
CA SER A 256 3.26 -1.44 -3.37
C SER A 256 4.27 -1.86 -4.42
N TYR A 257 5.56 -1.67 -4.13
CA TYR A 257 6.69 -2.19 -4.89
C TYR A 257 6.80 -3.72 -4.81
N LEU A 258 6.13 -4.35 -3.85
CA LEU A 258 6.09 -5.80 -3.69
C LEU A 258 4.90 -6.45 -4.43
N PRO A 259 5.10 -7.63 -5.05
CA PRO A 259 6.36 -8.36 -5.19
C PRO A 259 7.24 -7.78 -6.31
N ILE A 260 8.55 -7.74 -6.08
CA ILE A 260 9.53 -7.24 -7.07
C ILE A 260 9.63 -8.26 -8.23
N PRO A 261 9.68 -7.84 -9.50
CA PRO A 261 9.84 -6.46 -9.99
C PRO A 261 8.54 -5.74 -10.36
N LYS A 262 7.39 -6.42 -10.28
CA LYS A 262 6.12 -5.89 -10.83
C LYS A 262 5.38 -4.97 -9.87
N GLY A 263 5.49 -5.20 -8.57
CA GLY A 263 4.67 -4.54 -7.57
C GLY A 263 3.18 -4.93 -7.64
N THR A 264 2.38 -4.28 -6.81
CA THR A 264 0.92 -4.40 -6.78
C THR A 264 0.29 -3.01 -6.84
N ALA A 265 -0.58 -2.79 -7.82
CA ALA A 265 -1.23 -1.49 -8.01
C ALA A 265 -2.30 -1.19 -6.96
N ASN A 266 -2.84 -2.21 -6.29
CA ASN A 266 -3.92 -2.08 -5.31
C ASN A 266 -5.12 -1.27 -5.83
N THR A 267 -5.46 -1.49 -7.11
CA THR A 267 -6.52 -0.79 -7.83
C THR A 267 -7.86 -0.79 -7.09
N CYS A 268 -8.52 0.36 -7.01
CA CYS A 268 -9.85 0.45 -6.41
C CYS A 268 -10.86 -0.34 -7.25
N ILE A 269 -11.64 -1.22 -6.61
CA ILE A 269 -12.61 -2.08 -7.28
C ILE A 269 -14.02 -1.49 -7.24
N PRO A 270 -14.85 -1.70 -8.28
CA PRO A 270 -16.21 -1.16 -8.32
C PRO A 270 -17.04 -1.52 -7.07
N SER A 271 -17.85 -0.57 -6.61
CA SER A 271 -18.80 -0.82 -5.51
C SER A 271 -19.91 -1.75 -6.00
N ILE A 272 -20.36 -2.70 -5.17
CA ILE A 272 -21.46 -3.62 -5.50
C ILE A 272 -22.74 -2.86 -5.89
N SER A 273 -22.94 -1.64 -5.38
CA SER A 273 -24.07 -0.77 -5.75
C SER A 273 -23.93 -0.06 -7.10
N SER A 274 -22.72 -0.02 -7.65
CA SER A 274 -22.40 0.67 -8.91
C SER A 274 -22.27 -0.26 -10.11
N ILE A 275 -22.02 -1.55 -9.83
CA ILE A 275 -22.28 -2.61 -10.80
C ILE A 275 -23.77 -2.90 -10.63
N GLY A 276 -24.59 -2.55 -11.62
CA GLY A 276 -26.05 -2.73 -11.54
C GLY A 276 -26.44 -4.10 -11.00
N ASN A 277 -27.57 -4.15 -10.29
CA ASN A 277 -28.16 -5.32 -9.63
C ASN A 277 -27.48 -6.64 -9.98
N CYS A 278 -26.85 -7.27 -8.99
CA CYS A 278 -26.51 -8.69 -8.99
C CYS A 278 -27.57 -9.53 -9.71
N GLU A 279 -27.36 -9.82 -10.99
CA GLU A 279 -28.30 -10.62 -11.77
C GLU A 279 -28.03 -12.08 -11.45
N CYS A 280 -28.63 -12.54 -10.35
CA CYS A 280 -28.52 -13.91 -9.85
C CYS A 280 -29.80 -14.72 -10.07
N PHE A 281 -30.66 -14.29 -11.00
CA PHE A 281 -32.01 -14.84 -11.25
C PHE A 281 -32.80 -15.08 -9.95
N GLY A 282 -32.74 -14.15 -8.97
CA GLY A 282 -33.43 -14.31 -7.69
C GLY A 282 -32.90 -15.42 -6.77
N HIS A 283 -31.82 -16.12 -7.15
CA HIS A 283 -31.27 -17.26 -6.41
C HIS A 283 -30.08 -16.89 -5.49
N SER A 284 -29.61 -15.65 -5.53
CA SER A 284 -28.71 -15.09 -4.53
C SER A 284 -28.92 -13.59 -4.38
N ASN A 285 -28.74 -13.09 -3.17
CA ASN A 285 -28.72 -11.66 -2.85
C ASN A 285 -27.29 -11.15 -2.56
N ARG A 286 -26.27 -11.97 -2.82
CA ARG A 286 -24.87 -11.66 -2.54
C ARG A 286 -24.04 -11.91 -3.79
N CYS A 287 -23.13 -10.99 -4.08
CA CYS A 287 -22.13 -11.17 -5.13
C CYS A 287 -20.73 -10.83 -4.65
N SER A 288 -19.76 -11.34 -5.39
CA SER A 288 -18.36 -10.97 -5.28
C SER A 288 -17.85 -10.55 -6.65
N TYR A 289 -17.01 -9.54 -6.68
CA TYR A 289 -16.24 -9.19 -7.88
C TYR A 289 -14.99 -10.07 -7.96
N ILE A 290 -14.72 -10.67 -9.12
CA ILE A 290 -13.49 -11.42 -9.38
C ILE A 290 -12.57 -10.57 -10.27
N ASP A 291 -11.47 -10.09 -9.68
CA ASP A 291 -10.48 -9.24 -10.35
C ASP A 291 -9.90 -9.88 -11.63
N LEU A 292 -9.62 -11.19 -11.62
CA LEU A 292 -9.00 -11.90 -12.76
C LEU A 292 -9.90 -11.96 -14.01
N LEU A 293 -11.22 -12.00 -13.80
CA LEU A 293 -12.21 -12.15 -14.86
C LEU A 293 -12.94 -10.85 -15.17
N ASN A 294 -12.64 -9.78 -14.43
CA ASN A 294 -13.28 -8.47 -14.53
C ASN A 294 -14.82 -8.58 -14.52
N THR A 295 -15.36 -9.47 -13.69
CA THR A 295 -16.79 -9.82 -13.66
C THR A 295 -17.33 -9.99 -12.24
N VAL A 296 -18.63 -9.78 -12.08
CA VAL A 296 -19.36 -10.04 -10.84
C VAL A 296 -19.96 -11.43 -10.89
N ILE A 297 -19.71 -12.22 -9.86
CA ILE A 297 -20.32 -13.53 -9.69
C ILE A 297 -21.23 -13.56 -8.46
N CYS A 298 -22.32 -14.30 -8.57
CA CYS A 298 -23.19 -14.62 -7.44
C CYS A 298 -22.49 -15.57 -6.48
N VAL A 299 -22.60 -15.32 -5.18
CA VAL A 299 -22.07 -16.21 -4.14
C VAL A 299 -23.21 -16.91 -3.42
N SER A 300 -23.01 -18.17 -3.05
CA SER A 300 -24.00 -18.96 -2.30
C SER A 300 -25.36 -19.09 -3.00
N CYS A 301 -25.36 -19.46 -4.30
CA CYS A 301 -26.57 -19.75 -5.06
C CYS A 301 -27.49 -20.75 -4.34
N LYS A 302 -28.76 -20.36 -4.15
CA LYS A 302 -29.85 -21.14 -3.54
C LYS A 302 -30.60 -21.97 -4.60
N HIS A 303 -31.69 -22.62 -4.22
CA HIS A 303 -32.60 -23.32 -5.16
C HIS A 303 -31.90 -24.39 -6.02
N ASN A 304 -30.87 -25.03 -5.45
CA ASN A 304 -30.03 -26.03 -6.12
C ASN A 304 -29.40 -25.55 -7.44
N THR A 305 -29.19 -24.24 -7.56
CA THR A 305 -28.51 -23.63 -8.68
C THR A 305 -27.00 -23.45 -8.44
N ARG A 306 -26.28 -23.18 -9.52
CA ARG A 306 -24.84 -22.89 -9.63
C ARG A 306 -24.60 -22.07 -10.90
N GLY A 307 -23.36 -21.63 -11.12
CA GLY A 307 -23.00 -20.77 -12.26
C GLY A 307 -22.61 -19.37 -11.80
N GLN A 308 -22.23 -18.51 -12.74
CA GLN A 308 -21.82 -17.13 -12.42
C GLN A 308 -23.01 -16.27 -11.98
N HIS A 309 -24.19 -16.57 -12.52
CA HIS A 309 -25.46 -15.89 -12.32
C HIS A 309 -26.50 -16.81 -11.65
N CYS A 310 -26.07 -17.97 -11.12
CA CYS A 310 -26.97 -19.01 -10.62
C CYS A 310 -27.91 -19.59 -11.70
N GLU A 311 -27.46 -19.64 -12.95
CA GLU A 311 -28.25 -19.99 -14.13
C GLU A 311 -28.32 -21.50 -14.45
N LEU A 312 -27.48 -22.30 -13.79
CA LEU A 312 -27.35 -23.75 -14.01
C LEU A 312 -27.80 -24.55 -12.79
N CYS A 313 -28.24 -25.80 -12.99
CA CYS A 313 -28.51 -26.70 -11.88
C CYS A 313 -27.24 -27.38 -11.35
N ARG A 314 -27.19 -27.63 -10.04
CA ARG A 314 -26.16 -28.43 -9.38
C ARG A 314 -26.17 -29.87 -9.90
N LEU A 315 -25.05 -30.56 -9.72
CA LEU A 315 -24.97 -31.99 -10.01
C LEU A 315 -26.01 -32.75 -9.16
N GLY A 316 -26.71 -33.70 -9.78
CA GLY A 316 -27.86 -34.40 -9.16
C GLY A 316 -29.21 -33.70 -9.35
N TYR A 317 -29.25 -32.57 -10.05
CA TYR A 317 -30.47 -31.85 -10.41
C TYR A 317 -30.52 -31.59 -11.92
N PHE A 318 -31.73 -31.57 -12.49
CA PHE A 318 -31.97 -31.21 -13.88
C PHE A 318 -32.86 -29.97 -13.99
N ARG A 319 -32.75 -29.26 -15.12
CA ARG A 319 -33.49 -28.03 -15.37
C ARG A 319 -34.93 -28.34 -15.80
N ASN A 320 -35.90 -27.78 -15.07
CA ASN A 320 -37.30 -27.80 -15.48
C ASN A 320 -37.52 -26.82 -16.65
N ALA A 321 -37.72 -27.35 -17.86
CA ALA A 321 -37.92 -26.53 -19.05
C ALA A 321 -39.22 -25.70 -19.04
N SER A 322 -40.17 -26.03 -18.15
CA SER A 322 -41.45 -25.32 -18.04
C SER A 322 -41.42 -24.18 -17.02
N ALA A 323 -40.35 -24.06 -16.22
CA ALA A 323 -40.18 -23.00 -15.22
C ALA A 323 -39.29 -21.87 -15.76
N GLN A 324 -39.56 -20.65 -15.31
CA GLN A 324 -38.69 -19.51 -15.59
C GLN A 324 -37.36 -19.63 -14.82
N LEU A 325 -36.34 -18.89 -15.27
CA LEU A 325 -34.99 -18.94 -14.68
C LEU A 325 -34.93 -18.48 -13.23
N ASP A 326 -35.88 -17.67 -12.79
CA ASP A 326 -35.95 -17.10 -11.44
C ASP A 326 -36.83 -17.89 -10.47
N ASP A 327 -37.45 -18.97 -10.93
CA ASP A 327 -38.32 -19.84 -10.13
C ASP A 327 -37.52 -20.63 -9.08
N GLU A 328 -38.01 -20.67 -7.83
CA GLU A 328 -37.36 -21.42 -6.74
C GLU A 328 -37.25 -22.94 -7.01
N ASN A 329 -38.11 -23.48 -7.88
CA ASN A 329 -38.14 -24.89 -8.26
C ASN A 329 -37.64 -25.14 -9.69
N VAL A 330 -36.84 -24.22 -10.25
CA VAL A 330 -36.24 -24.38 -11.59
C VAL A 330 -35.33 -25.61 -11.71
N CYS A 331 -34.73 -26.05 -10.59
CA CYS A 331 -33.89 -27.24 -10.51
C CYS A 331 -34.57 -28.36 -9.71
N ILE A 332 -34.91 -29.44 -10.42
CA ILE A 332 -35.59 -30.60 -9.86
C ILE A 332 -34.57 -31.69 -9.57
N ALA A 333 -34.66 -32.31 -8.39
CA ALA A 333 -33.78 -33.42 -8.01
C ALA A 333 -33.98 -34.60 -8.96
N ASN A 334 -32.88 -35.21 -9.38
CA ASN A 334 -32.95 -36.44 -10.14
C ASN A 334 -33.55 -37.53 -9.24
N VAL A 335 -34.59 -38.21 -9.74
CA VAL A 335 -35.19 -39.36 -9.06
C VAL A 335 -34.35 -40.61 -9.25
N CYS A 336 -33.64 -40.67 -10.38
CA CYS A 336 -32.75 -41.77 -10.72
C CYS A 336 -31.58 -41.29 -11.58
N ASP A 337 -30.54 -42.10 -11.69
CA ASP A 337 -29.43 -41.90 -12.62
C ASP A 337 -29.37 -43.04 -13.65
N ASN A 338 -28.61 -42.81 -14.73
CA ASN A 338 -28.41 -43.81 -15.79
C ASN A 338 -27.58 -45.03 -15.32
N GLU A 339 -27.03 -45.01 -14.11
CA GLU A 339 -26.30 -46.11 -13.49
C GLU A 339 -27.21 -47.05 -12.67
N LEU A 340 -28.54 -46.84 -12.69
CA LEU A 340 -29.55 -47.65 -12.00
C LEU A 340 -29.42 -47.66 -10.46
N LEU A 341 -28.66 -46.73 -9.87
CA LEU A 341 -28.33 -46.76 -8.43
C LEU A 341 -29.51 -46.42 -7.52
N HIS A 342 -30.52 -45.72 -8.03
CA HIS A 342 -31.70 -45.32 -7.25
C HIS A 342 -32.96 -46.12 -7.58
N CYS A 343 -33.10 -46.71 -8.79
CA CYS A 343 -34.27 -47.53 -9.13
C CYS A 343 -34.09 -48.96 -8.61
N GLN A 344 -35.02 -49.41 -7.78
CA GLN A 344 -34.98 -50.74 -7.15
C GLN A 344 -35.75 -51.78 -7.97
N ASN A 345 -35.59 -53.06 -7.62
CA ASN A 345 -36.37 -54.18 -8.15
C ASN A 345 -36.40 -54.28 -9.69
N GLY A 346 -35.29 -53.95 -10.35
CA GLY A 346 -35.17 -53.99 -11.82
C GLY A 346 -35.82 -52.81 -12.55
N GLY A 347 -36.16 -51.73 -11.84
CA GLY A 347 -36.65 -50.50 -12.44
C GLY A 347 -35.61 -49.83 -13.34
N THR A 348 -36.03 -49.36 -14.52
CA THR A 348 -35.14 -48.63 -15.44
C THR A 348 -35.33 -47.13 -15.30
N CYS A 349 -34.25 -46.37 -15.19
CA CYS A 349 -34.34 -44.92 -15.10
C CYS A 349 -34.74 -44.30 -16.44
N HIS A 350 -35.74 -43.43 -16.44
CA HIS A 350 -36.16 -42.67 -17.62
C HIS A 350 -35.83 -41.18 -17.46
N ASN A 351 -34.87 -40.70 -18.25
CA ASN A 351 -34.44 -39.30 -18.32
C ASN A 351 -34.08 -38.67 -16.96
N ASN A 352 -33.65 -39.46 -15.97
CA ASN A 352 -33.41 -39.04 -14.58
C ASN A 352 -34.63 -38.51 -13.82
N VAL A 353 -35.82 -38.55 -14.43
CA VAL A 353 -37.06 -37.97 -13.86
C VAL A 353 -37.89 -39.00 -13.11
N ARG A 354 -37.87 -40.27 -13.54
CA ARG A 354 -38.66 -41.33 -12.90
C ARG A 354 -38.11 -42.72 -13.17
N CYS A 355 -38.35 -43.64 -12.24
CA CYS A 355 -38.13 -45.07 -12.45
C CYS A 355 -39.33 -45.68 -13.18
N LEU A 356 -39.06 -46.45 -14.24
CA LEU A 356 -40.05 -47.29 -14.90
C LEU A 356 -40.06 -48.65 -14.21
N CYS A 357 -41.13 -48.93 -13.47
CA CYS A 357 -41.23 -50.13 -12.66
C CYS A 357 -41.72 -51.33 -13.46
N PRO A 358 -41.12 -52.53 -13.25
CA PRO A 358 -41.69 -53.79 -13.74
C PRO A 358 -43.10 -54.01 -13.18
N ALA A 359 -43.92 -54.82 -13.87
CA ALA A 359 -45.34 -54.97 -13.57
C ALA A 359 -45.66 -55.36 -12.11
N ALA A 360 -44.74 -56.08 -11.45
CA ALA A 360 -44.87 -56.53 -10.06
C ALA A 360 -44.53 -55.46 -9.01
N TYR A 361 -44.04 -54.29 -9.40
CA TYR A 361 -43.58 -53.25 -8.49
C TYR A 361 -44.13 -51.86 -8.83
N THR A 362 -44.22 -51.00 -7.81
CA THR A 362 -44.72 -49.62 -7.85
C THR A 362 -43.96 -48.76 -6.83
N GLY A 363 -44.27 -47.47 -6.76
CA GLY A 363 -43.49 -46.50 -5.97
C GLY A 363 -42.54 -45.67 -6.83
N ILE A 364 -41.98 -44.60 -6.24
CA ILE A 364 -41.16 -43.61 -6.96
C ILE A 364 -39.84 -44.24 -7.43
N LEU A 365 -39.32 -45.20 -6.66
CA LEU A 365 -38.10 -45.95 -6.91
C LEU A 365 -38.40 -47.42 -7.21
N CYS A 366 -39.66 -47.79 -7.48
CA CYS A 366 -40.10 -49.18 -7.64
C CYS A 366 -39.91 -50.04 -6.39
N GLU A 367 -39.95 -49.40 -5.22
CA GLU A 367 -39.63 -50.01 -3.93
C GLU A 367 -40.76 -50.86 -3.34
N LYS A 368 -41.98 -50.76 -3.88
CA LYS A 368 -43.17 -51.44 -3.34
C LYS A 368 -43.65 -52.53 -4.28
N PRO A 369 -43.99 -53.74 -3.81
CA PRO A 369 -44.69 -54.72 -4.63
C PRO A 369 -46.11 -54.23 -4.94
N ARG A 370 -46.57 -54.46 -6.17
CA ARG A 370 -47.94 -54.18 -6.61
C ARG A 370 -48.81 -55.36 -6.20
N CYS A 371 -49.67 -55.17 -5.19
CA CYS A 371 -50.62 -56.20 -4.76
C CYS A 371 -52.00 -55.89 -5.35
N GLU A 372 -52.57 -56.82 -6.12
CA GLU A 372 -53.96 -56.73 -6.58
C GLU A 372 -54.90 -57.05 -5.41
N GLU A 373 -56.09 -56.44 -5.39
CA GLU A 373 -57.08 -56.59 -4.33
C GLU A 373 -57.59 -58.04 -4.24
N ALA A 374 -56.93 -58.83 -3.40
CA ALA A 374 -57.49 -59.79 -2.45
C ALA A 374 -56.35 -60.68 -1.93
N GLY A 375 -55.62 -60.18 -0.92
CA GLY A 375 -54.89 -61.00 0.06
C GLY A 375 -53.83 -61.97 -0.46
N SER A 376 -52.61 -61.48 -0.72
CA SER A 376 -51.33 -62.07 -0.30
C SER A 376 -50.19 -61.41 -1.07
N CYS A 377 -49.44 -60.51 -0.44
CA CYS A 377 -48.16 -60.06 -0.99
C CYS A 377 -47.11 -61.13 -0.66
N SER A 378 -46.95 -62.16 -1.51
CA SER A 378 -45.92 -63.20 -1.30
C SER A 378 -44.53 -62.67 -1.66
N SER A 379 -43.67 -62.52 -0.66
CA SER A 379 -42.23 -62.51 -0.84
C SER A 379 -41.77 -63.95 -1.01
N ASP A 380 -41.57 -64.42 -2.24
CA ASP A 380 -40.96 -65.73 -2.43
C ASP A 380 -39.65 -65.66 -3.21
N SER A 381 -38.64 -66.20 -2.56
CA SER A 381 -37.24 -66.20 -2.93
C SER A 381 -36.99 -67.43 -3.77
N GLY A 382 -36.99 -67.28 -5.10
CA GLY A 382 -36.67 -68.38 -6.00
C GLY A 382 -35.18 -68.69 -6.03
N GLN A 383 -34.68 -69.45 -5.04
CA GLN A 383 -33.42 -70.19 -5.15
C GLN A 383 -33.66 -71.62 -5.64
N GLY A 384 -32.86 -72.02 -6.62
CA GLY A 384 -32.46 -73.40 -6.89
C GLY A 384 -32.50 -73.75 -8.38
N ALA A 385 -31.49 -74.33 -9.03
CA ALA A 385 -30.12 -74.76 -8.70
C ALA A 385 -29.49 -75.24 -10.05
N PRO A 386 -28.38 -76.01 -10.10
CA PRO A 386 -26.97 -75.62 -9.99
C PRO A 386 -26.13 -76.08 -11.22
N LEU A 387 -24.81 -75.84 -11.24
CA LEU A 387 -23.80 -76.86 -11.61
C LEU A 387 -22.33 -76.42 -11.38
N ARG A 388 -21.63 -77.28 -10.63
CA ARG A 388 -20.19 -77.67 -10.67
C ARG A 388 -19.10 -76.65 -10.29
N GLY A 389 -18.48 -76.95 -9.14
CA GLY A 389 -17.19 -77.67 -9.18
C GLY A 389 -16.00 -77.06 -8.43
N SER A 390 -15.71 -77.67 -7.28
CA SER A 390 -14.36 -77.92 -6.72
C SER A 390 -13.71 -76.92 -5.73
N PRO A 391 -12.94 -77.45 -4.76
CA PRO A 391 -13.06 -77.04 -3.36
C PRO A 391 -11.74 -76.56 -2.73
N ALA A 392 -11.80 -75.95 -1.54
CA ALA A 392 -11.19 -76.48 -0.31
C ALA A 392 -10.85 -75.40 0.75
N LEU A 393 -11.11 -75.80 1.99
CA LEU A 393 -10.50 -75.40 3.28
C LEU A 393 -10.91 -74.04 3.89
N LEU A 394 -11.77 -73.93 4.91
CA LEU A 394 -11.82 -74.44 6.32
C LEU A 394 -10.86 -73.77 7.33
N LEU A 395 -11.46 -73.29 8.43
CA LEU A 395 -10.97 -72.94 9.79
C LEU A 395 -10.14 -71.65 9.95
N LEU A 396 -10.61 -70.61 10.66
CA LEU A 396 -10.82 -70.39 12.11
C LEU A 396 -9.60 -69.73 12.83
N THR A 397 -9.86 -68.51 13.31
CA THR A 397 -9.52 -67.92 14.64
C THR A 397 -8.08 -67.56 15.07
N LEU A 398 -7.93 -66.26 15.46
CA LEU A 398 -7.27 -65.69 16.67
C LEU A 398 -5.73 -65.96 16.83
N LEU A 399 -4.81 -65.05 17.19
CA LEU A 399 -4.74 -63.88 18.10
C LEU A 399 -3.37 -63.16 17.96
N LEU A 400 -3.35 -61.88 18.38
CA LEU A 400 -2.30 -61.13 19.13
C LEU A 400 -0.87 -60.87 18.59
N GLY A 401 -0.52 -59.57 18.60
CA GLY A 401 0.77 -59.01 19.06
C GLY A 401 1.94 -59.15 18.08
N THR A 402 2.91 -58.26 17.95
CA THR A 402 3.38 -57.09 18.70
C THR A 402 4.19 -56.19 17.75
N ALA A 403 4.50 -54.97 18.19
CA ALA A 403 5.43 -53.99 17.62
C ALA A 403 6.69 -54.62 16.97
N SER A 404 7.26 -54.06 15.89
CA SER A 404 8.11 -52.85 15.90
C SER A 404 8.67 -52.54 14.46
N PRO A 405 9.42 -51.43 14.25
CA PRO A 405 9.47 -50.63 13.02
C PRO A 405 10.64 -50.94 12.08
N LEU A 406 10.68 -50.32 10.89
CA LEU A 406 11.85 -49.81 10.13
C LEU A 406 11.34 -49.21 8.80
N VAL A 407 11.43 -47.88 8.60
CA VAL A 407 12.47 -47.18 7.80
C VAL A 407 12.32 -47.40 6.29
N PHE A 408 11.69 -46.44 5.60
CA PHE A 408 12.34 -45.38 4.80
C PHE A 408 11.32 -44.29 4.45
#